data_AF-A0A6I8LWM2-F1
#
_entry.id   AF-A0A6I8LWM2-F1
#
_cell.length_a   1.000
_cell.length_b   1.000
_cell.length_c   1.000
_cell.angle_alpha   90.00
_cell.angle_beta   90.00
_cell.angle_gamma   90.00
#
_symmetry.space_group_name_H-M   'P 1'
#
loop_
_entity.id
_entity.type
_entity.pdbx_description
1 polymer ?
#
loop_
_entity_poly.entity_id
_entity_poly.type
_entity_poly.pdbx_seq_one_letter_code
_entity_poly.pdbx_strand_id
1 'polypeptide(L)'
;MVVKFVRDETVEAAAEDASTLNELPTPPRQLLDRHGARVLDPATAVVVAGQPVPRTTVYRPGTFLLPNRYLRDQESLAAINRVLARIGILAEPADRGGDSKGYGRVRQLDDLPVRALLRVREDSDPVVVDCWKALQLLRSAASGEKPEIDPEIVRNISVEHLLFTSPVFGGVPWETSGLGGTPWETSGFGAGSSYGRTHGANRIPVTLAADPPYRSKKPAHRRPVVAVLDTGIGPHRWFGMTDRSGPPPAGSGLTVAPGIQAAILQAEQDSGTTLPTQFLEDYWDAPTTGQPLIGDVDTDTGHGLFIAGIIRQACPEADTLAIRVVHSGGVAYEGDVLLALHLLADRVRNAQANNRPQDMVDVVSLSMGYYVEDPADVAFTGQFAAAIADLLGLGVLVVAAAGNDATTRRFYPAAFADQPLGSGCGPQVISVGALNPDVGTSKALFSNEGPWVRCWATGAGVVSTYPTDVRGSAAADHELPGRNSFDPDDYSAGFAVWDGTSFAAPLAAAEIAKALVLFGSDLATVDRDTVVKRAWTALGSL
;
A
#
# COMPACT_ATOMS: atom_id res chain seq x y z
N MET A 1 2.40 -22.06 9.37
CA MET A 1 1.39 -21.06 8.97
C MET A 1 0.50 -21.67 7.90
N VAL A 2 -0.74 -21.23 7.78
CA VAL A 2 -1.78 -21.80 6.89
C VAL A 2 -2.09 -20.81 5.78
N VAL A 3 -2.29 -21.31 4.56
CA VAL A 3 -2.82 -20.56 3.41
C VAL A 3 -3.91 -21.43 2.76
N LYS A 4 -5.08 -20.84 2.50
CA LYS A 4 -6.24 -21.49 1.90
C LYS A 4 -6.74 -20.64 0.74
N PHE A 5 -6.57 -21.13 -0.48
CA PHE A 5 -7.17 -20.51 -1.66
C PHE A 5 -8.63 -20.92 -1.78
N VAL A 6 -9.50 -19.94 -1.98
CA VAL A 6 -10.93 -20.15 -2.19
C VAL A 6 -11.12 -20.49 -3.66
N ARG A 7 -11.45 -21.75 -3.96
CA ARG A 7 -11.90 -22.14 -5.31
C ARG A 7 -13.29 -21.54 -5.51
N ASP A 8 -13.63 -21.10 -6.73
CA ASP A 8 -14.93 -20.51 -7.08
C ASP A 8 -16.09 -21.36 -6.53
N GLU A 9 -16.48 -21.09 -5.29
CA GLU A 9 -17.77 -21.48 -4.76
C GLU A 9 -18.72 -20.45 -5.34
N THR A 10 -19.76 -20.94 -6.01
CA THR A 10 -20.91 -20.15 -6.45
C THR A 10 -21.63 -19.60 -5.23
N VAL A 11 -21.01 -18.65 -4.54
CA VAL A 11 -21.64 -17.83 -3.53
C VAL A 11 -22.20 -16.65 -4.31
N GLU A 12 -23.52 -16.56 -4.39
CA GLU A 12 -24.19 -15.35 -4.86
C GLU A 12 -23.48 -14.17 -4.23
N ALA A 13 -23.00 -13.23 -5.05
CA ALA A 13 -22.24 -12.08 -4.60
C ALA A 13 -23.07 -11.37 -3.53
N ALA A 14 -22.78 -11.64 -2.25
CA ALA A 14 -23.43 -10.93 -1.17
C ALA A 14 -23.11 -9.46 -1.39
N ALA A 15 -24.17 -8.67 -1.61
CA ALA A 15 -24.03 -7.23 -1.74
C ALA A 15 -23.29 -6.71 -0.50
N GLU A 16 -22.47 -5.68 -0.68
CA GLU A 16 -21.85 -5.00 0.47
C GLU A 16 -22.93 -4.70 1.51
N ASP A 17 -22.68 -5.04 2.77
CA ASP A 17 -23.68 -4.84 3.81
C ASP A 17 -23.93 -3.34 3.98
N ALA A 18 -25.13 -2.92 3.57
CA ALA A 18 -25.56 -1.52 3.56
C ALA A 18 -25.43 -0.85 4.93
N SER A 19 -25.49 -1.63 6.02
CA SER A 19 -25.36 -1.13 7.39
C SER A 19 -23.92 -0.73 7.77
N THR A 20 -22.91 -1.28 7.09
CA THR A 20 -21.47 -1.05 7.39
C THR A 20 -20.78 -0.08 6.42
N LEU A 21 -21.51 0.45 5.41
CA LEU A 21 -20.93 1.22 4.31
C LEU A 21 -20.32 2.57 4.71
N ASN A 22 -20.84 3.18 5.79
CA ASN A 22 -20.44 4.52 6.24
C ASN A 22 -19.72 4.51 7.60
N GLU A 23 -19.51 3.35 8.22
CA GLU A 23 -18.88 3.17 9.53
C GLU A 23 -17.43 2.70 9.37
N LEU A 24 -16.61 3.46 8.63
CA LEU A 24 -15.17 3.18 8.60
C LEU A 24 -14.46 3.87 9.77
N PRO A 25 -13.48 3.21 10.42
CA PRO A 25 -12.59 3.87 11.36
C PRO A 25 -11.96 5.10 10.71
N THR A 26 -12.06 6.25 11.38
CA THR A 26 -11.44 7.48 10.90
C THR A 26 -10.00 7.55 11.39
N PRO A 27 -9.00 7.77 10.51
CA PRO A 27 -7.62 7.93 10.95
C PRO A 27 -7.47 9.08 11.94
N PRO A 28 -6.53 9.00 12.90
CA PRO A 28 -6.31 10.07 13.88
C PRO A 28 -6.07 11.41 13.19
N ARG A 29 -6.68 12.48 13.74
CA ARG A 29 -6.58 13.82 13.15
C ARG A 29 -5.14 14.29 12.98
N GLN A 30 -4.26 13.98 13.95
CA GLN A 30 -2.85 14.32 13.88
C GLN A 30 -2.12 13.65 12.71
N LEU A 31 -2.52 12.41 12.36
CA LEU A 31 -1.98 11.70 11.20
C LEU A 31 -2.45 12.36 9.90
N LEU A 32 -3.74 12.69 9.80
CA LEU A 32 -4.29 13.41 8.65
C LEU A 32 -3.62 14.77 8.46
N ASP A 33 -3.46 15.56 9.53
CA ASP A 33 -2.80 16.86 9.48
C ASP A 33 -1.32 16.71 9.05
N ARG A 34 -0.60 15.69 9.56
CA ARG A 34 0.80 15.42 9.14
C ARG A 34 0.92 15.17 7.65
N HIS A 35 -0.06 14.52 7.04
CA HIS A 35 -0.06 14.19 5.61
C HIS A 35 -0.82 15.21 4.75
N GLY A 36 -1.29 16.31 5.35
CA GLY A 36 -2.10 17.32 4.68
C GLY A 36 -3.34 16.71 4.03
N ALA A 37 -3.96 15.74 4.68
CA ALA A 37 -5.09 14.97 4.20
C ALA A 37 -6.35 15.25 5.00
N ARG A 38 -7.50 14.83 4.47
CA ARG A 38 -8.78 14.92 5.16
C ARG A 38 -9.70 13.78 4.75
N VAL A 39 -10.72 13.57 5.56
CA VAL A 39 -11.78 12.59 5.29
C VAL A 39 -12.87 13.25 4.45
N LEU A 40 -13.31 12.57 3.39
CA LEU A 40 -14.52 12.93 2.65
C LEU A 40 -15.73 12.55 3.52
N ASP A 41 -16.46 13.54 4.00
CA ASP A 41 -17.65 13.33 4.82
C ASP A 41 -18.91 13.31 3.93
N PRO A 42 -19.62 12.17 3.82
CA PRO A 42 -20.85 12.07 3.04
C PRO A 42 -21.93 13.11 3.42
N ALA A 43 -21.96 13.56 4.67
CA ALA A 43 -22.96 14.51 5.16
C ALA A 43 -22.72 15.95 4.68
N THR A 44 -21.47 16.29 4.33
CA THR A 44 -21.06 17.66 3.94
C THR A 44 -20.43 17.73 2.55
N ALA A 45 -20.28 16.59 1.87
CA ALA A 45 -19.69 16.52 0.55
C ALA A 45 -20.47 17.34 -0.49
N VAL A 46 -19.73 18.08 -1.31
CA VAL A 46 -20.27 18.71 -2.51
C VAL A 46 -20.64 17.60 -3.50
N VAL A 47 -21.83 17.69 -4.10
CA VAL A 47 -22.33 16.72 -5.09
C VAL A 47 -22.89 17.44 -6.30
N VAL A 48 -22.61 16.92 -7.50
CA VAL A 48 -23.26 17.38 -8.74
C VAL A 48 -24.69 16.81 -8.82
N ALA A 49 -25.61 17.58 -9.40
CA ALA A 49 -26.97 17.12 -9.62
C ALA A 49 -27.00 15.80 -10.42
N GLY A 50 -27.72 14.80 -9.89
CA GLY A 50 -27.85 13.48 -10.52
C GLY A 50 -26.75 12.47 -10.17
N GLN A 51 -25.71 12.87 -9.43
CA GLN A 51 -24.70 11.96 -8.87
C GLN A 51 -25.12 11.45 -7.49
N PRO A 52 -24.77 10.21 -7.12
CA PRO A 52 -25.01 9.71 -5.77
C PRO A 52 -24.17 10.47 -4.74
N VAL A 53 -24.62 10.43 -3.48
CA VAL A 53 -23.81 10.93 -2.36
C VAL A 53 -22.56 10.06 -2.25
N PRO A 54 -21.35 10.65 -2.17
CA PRO A 54 -20.13 9.86 -2.05
C PRO A 54 -20.06 9.16 -0.69
N ARG A 55 -19.27 8.10 -0.63
CA ARG A 55 -18.91 7.38 0.57
C ARG A 55 -17.61 7.93 1.16
N THR A 56 -17.39 7.63 2.44
CA THR A 56 -16.20 8.08 3.16
C THR A 56 -14.91 7.55 2.53
N THR A 57 -13.95 8.43 2.29
CA THR A 57 -12.56 8.09 1.89
C THR A 57 -11.59 9.13 2.45
N VAL A 58 -10.28 8.91 2.32
CA VAL A 58 -9.24 9.83 2.77
C VAL A 58 -8.39 10.26 1.57
N TYR A 59 -8.21 11.56 1.42
CA TYR A 59 -7.51 12.13 0.28
C TYR A 59 -6.77 13.42 0.62
N ARG A 60 -5.87 13.83 -0.26
CA ARG A 60 -5.16 15.11 -0.19
C ARG A 60 -5.93 16.20 -0.93
N PRO A 61 -6.53 17.19 -0.23
CA PRO A 61 -7.38 18.22 -0.83
C PRO A 61 -6.64 19.15 -1.80
N GLY A 62 -5.32 19.22 -1.73
CA GLY A 62 -4.48 20.05 -2.59
C GLY A 62 -4.00 19.38 -3.88
N THR A 63 -4.39 18.14 -4.14
CA THR A 63 -3.78 17.34 -5.21
C THR A 63 -4.83 16.63 -6.07
N PHE A 64 -4.66 16.71 -7.39
CA PHE A 64 -5.25 15.80 -8.36
C PHE A 64 -4.24 14.77 -8.86
N LEU A 65 -4.73 13.61 -9.27
CA LEU A 65 -4.01 12.66 -10.11
C LEU A 65 -4.66 12.61 -11.49
N LEU A 66 -3.84 12.71 -12.53
CA LEU A 66 -4.26 12.57 -13.92
C LEU A 66 -3.09 12.15 -14.81
N PRO A 67 -3.36 11.49 -15.97
CA PRO A 67 -2.32 11.10 -16.91
C PRO A 67 -1.44 12.27 -17.33
N ASN A 68 -0.13 12.03 -17.36
CA ASN A 68 0.89 13.01 -17.68
C ASN A 68 0.64 13.75 -19.01
N ARG A 69 0.05 13.07 -20.01
CA ARG A 69 -0.33 13.71 -21.29
C ARG A 69 -1.19 14.97 -21.12
N TYR A 70 -2.12 15.00 -20.16
CA TYR A 70 -3.04 16.12 -20.00
C TYR A 70 -2.41 17.32 -19.30
N LEU A 71 -1.36 17.10 -18.50
CA LEU A 71 -0.59 18.17 -17.88
C LEU A 71 0.45 18.77 -18.83
N ARG A 72 0.96 17.97 -19.76
CA ARG A 72 1.89 18.42 -20.80
C ARG A 72 1.19 19.16 -21.94
N ASP A 73 -0.05 18.80 -22.23
CA ASP A 73 -0.86 19.49 -23.22
C ASP A 73 -1.39 20.83 -22.69
N GLN A 74 -0.91 21.94 -23.28
CA GLN A 74 -1.27 23.28 -22.85
C GLN A 74 -2.76 23.57 -23.04
N GLU A 75 -3.40 22.97 -24.05
CA GLU A 75 -4.83 23.16 -24.30
C GLU A 75 -5.68 22.48 -23.22
N SER A 76 -5.36 21.23 -22.89
CA SER A 76 -5.98 20.47 -21.79
C SER A 76 -5.83 21.19 -20.45
N LEU A 77 -4.61 21.59 -20.08
CA LEU A 77 -4.37 22.29 -18.83
C LEU A 77 -5.09 23.65 -18.78
N ALA A 78 -5.10 24.40 -19.89
CA ALA A 78 -5.86 25.64 -19.98
C ALA A 78 -7.37 25.40 -19.86
N ALA A 79 -7.91 24.32 -20.44
CA ALA A 79 -9.33 23.97 -20.33
C ALA A 79 -9.71 23.64 -18.88
N ILE A 80 -8.90 22.84 -18.18
CA ILE A 80 -9.07 22.56 -16.75
C ILE A 80 -9.07 23.88 -15.96
N ASN A 81 -8.05 24.72 -16.17
CA ASN A 81 -7.89 25.96 -15.42
C ASN A 81 -8.97 27.03 -15.71
N ARG A 82 -9.57 27.03 -16.92
CA ARG A 82 -10.74 27.87 -17.21
C ARG A 82 -11.95 27.52 -16.33
N VAL A 83 -12.18 26.22 -16.08
CA VAL A 83 -13.26 25.77 -15.21
C VAL A 83 -12.94 26.06 -13.75
N LEU A 84 -11.73 25.72 -13.30
CA LEU A 84 -11.29 25.91 -11.91
C LEU A 84 -11.26 27.38 -11.47
N ALA A 85 -11.04 28.32 -12.40
CA ALA A 85 -11.05 29.75 -12.11
C ALA A 85 -12.37 30.24 -11.48
N ARG A 86 -13.50 29.55 -11.72
CA ARG A 86 -14.82 29.87 -11.14
C ARG A 86 -14.86 29.75 -9.62
N ILE A 87 -13.97 28.95 -9.05
CA ILE A 87 -13.85 28.75 -7.60
C ILE A 87 -12.53 29.29 -7.04
N GLY A 88 -11.85 30.17 -7.80
CA GLY A 88 -10.65 30.86 -7.34
C GLY A 88 -9.38 30.00 -7.26
N ILE A 89 -9.34 28.83 -7.89
CA ILE A 89 -8.16 27.97 -7.88
C ILE A 89 -7.65 27.69 -9.30
N LEU A 90 -6.41 27.21 -9.38
CA LEU A 90 -5.83 26.63 -10.59
C LEU A 90 -5.08 25.34 -10.27
N ALA A 91 -4.90 24.50 -11.29
CA ALA A 91 -4.06 23.31 -11.27
C ALA A 91 -2.73 23.61 -12.00
N GLU A 92 -1.64 23.15 -11.41
CA GLU A 92 -0.28 23.26 -11.94
C GLU A 92 0.39 21.88 -11.91
N PRO A 93 1.21 21.52 -12.91
CA PRO A 93 2.01 20.30 -12.84
C PRO A 93 2.94 20.32 -11.62
N ALA A 94 3.04 19.20 -10.90
CA ALA A 94 3.99 19.07 -9.80
C ALA A 94 5.45 19.09 -10.30
N ASP A 95 5.74 18.41 -11.42
CA ASP A 95 7.09 18.34 -12.01
C ASP A 95 7.63 19.74 -12.35
N ARG A 96 8.73 20.12 -11.69
CA ARG A 96 9.41 21.42 -11.89
C ARG A 96 10.63 21.33 -12.81
N GLY A 97 10.91 20.18 -13.42
CA GLY A 97 12.02 20.03 -14.36
C GLY A 97 13.34 19.51 -13.77
N GLY A 98 13.32 18.65 -12.74
CA GLY A 98 14.53 18.02 -12.17
C GLY A 98 15.33 17.12 -13.13
N ASP A 99 16.64 16.96 -12.86
CA ASP A 99 17.66 16.30 -13.72
C ASP A 99 17.91 14.81 -13.41
N SER A 100 17.14 14.18 -12.51
CA SER A 100 17.40 12.78 -12.15
C SER A 100 17.07 11.83 -13.31
N LYS A 101 18.03 10.97 -13.69
CA LYS A 101 17.87 10.01 -14.82
C LYS A 101 16.65 9.10 -14.66
N GLY A 102 16.28 8.74 -13.43
CA GLY A 102 15.09 7.93 -13.14
C GLY A 102 13.80 8.67 -13.46
N TYR A 103 13.73 9.95 -13.09
CA TYR A 103 12.57 10.80 -13.32
C TYR A 103 12.45 11.28 -14.78
N GLY A 104 13.57 11.40 -15.51
CA GLY A 104 13.53 11.65 -16.96
C GLY A 104 12.76 10.58 -17.75
N ARG A 105 12.72 9.33 -17.25
CA ARG A 105 11.93 8.25 -17.84
C ARG A 105 10.44 8.33 -17.47
N VAL A 106 10.12 8.77 -16.25
CA VAL A 106 8.75 9.07 -15.79
C VAL A 106 8.07 10.08 -16.73
N ARG A 107 8.80 11.10 -17.18
CA ARG A 107 8.31 12.10 -18.14
C ARG A 107 7.89 11.54 -19.51
N GLN A 108 8.34 10.34 -19.86
CA GLN A 108 8.03 9.68 -21.13
C GLN A 108 6.80 8.78 -21.04
N LEU A 109 6.28 8.53 -19.84
CA LEU A 109 5.09 7.71 -19.61
C LEU A 109 3.84 8.61 -19.64
N ASP A 110 3.22 8.71 -20.80
CA ASP A 110 2.07 9.60 -21.01
C ASP A 110 0.82 9.19 -20.21
N ASP A 111 0.64 7.89 -20.01
CA ASP A 111 -0.48 7.30 -19.25
C ASP A 111 -0.24 7.24 -17.74
N LEU A 112 0.99 7.48 -17.27
CA LEU A 112 1.30 7.49 -15.85
C LEU A 112 0.52 8.62 -15.17
N PRO A 113 -0.29 8.32 -14.14
CA PRO A 113 -0.91 9.35 -13.33
C PRO A 113 0.15 10.11 -12.56
N VAL A 114 0.13 11.43 -12.73
CA VAL A 114 1.04 12.35 -12.06
C VAL A 114 0.23 13.41 -11.30
N ARG A 115 0.89 14.03 -10.33
CA ARG A 115 0.26 15.01 -9.45
C ARG A 115 0.10 16.35 -10.15
N ALA A 116 -1.10 16.90 -10.06
CA ALA A 116 -1.35 18.33 -10.29
C ALA A 116 -1.70 19.01 -8.97
N LEU A 117 -0.95 20.06 -8.65
CA LEU A 117 -1.09 20.82 -7.43
C LEU A 117 -2.16 21.88 -7.61
N LEU A 118 -3.10 21.94 -6.67
CA LEU A 118 -4.12 22.96 -6.64
C LEU A 118 -3.63 24.17 -5.82
N ARG A 119 -3.67 25.34 -6.44
CA ARG A 119 -3.25 26.62 -5.86
C ARG A 119 -4.38 27.63 -5.91
N VAL A 120 -4.41 28.52 -4.93
CA VAL A 120 -5.26 29.71 -4.97
C VAL A 120 -4.71 30.63 -6.05
N ARG A 121 -5.59 31.20 -6.88
CA ARG A 121 -5.17 32.16 -7.91
C ARG A 121 -4.76 33.48 -7.26
N GLU A 122 -3.75 34.14 -7.82
CA GLU A 122 -3.30 35.44 -7.31
C GLU A 122 -4.39 36.53 -7.39
N ASP A 123 -5.31 36.41 -8.34
CA ASP A 123 -6.40 37.36 -8.59
C ASP A 123 -7.72 36.99 -7.89
N SER A 124 -7.73 35.94 -7.05
CA SER A 124 -8.93 35.51 -6.32
C SER A 124 -8.95 35.98 -4.86
N ASP A 125 -10.15 36.14 -4.31
CA ASP A 125 -10.35 36.21 -2.86
C ASP A 125 -9.85 34.93 -2.16
N PRO A 126 -9.60 34.96 -0.84
CA PRO A 126 -9.23 33.75 -0.10
C PRO A 126 -10.26 32.62 -0.25
N VAL A 127 -9.78 31.45 -0.67
CA VAL A 127 -10.60 30.23 -0.85
C VAL A 127 -10.02 29.03 -0.11
N VAL A 128 -10.89 28.09 0.23
CA VAL A 128 -10.49 26.76 0.72
C VAL A 128 -10.14 25.90 -0.49
N VAL A 129 -8.87 25.48 -0.59
CA VAL A 129 -8.43 24.55 -1.64
C VAL A 129 -8.95 23.15 -1.34
N ASP A 130 -9.67 22.59 -2.30
CA ASP A 130 -10.36 21.32 -2.16
C ASP A 130 -10.57 20.63 -3.52
N CYS A 131 -9.80 19.58 -3.77
CA CYS A 131 -9.84 18.82 -5.00
C CYS A 131 -11.17 18.09 -5.19
N TRP A 132 -11.90 17.70 -4.13
CA TRP A 132 -13.21 17.09 -4.29
C TRP A 132 -14.21 18.07 -4.89
N LYS A 133 -14.32 19.26 -4.30
CA LYS A 133 -15.17 20.35 -4.84
C LYS A 133 -14.77 20.71 -6.27
N ALA A 134 -13.47 20.79 -6.53
CA ALA A 134 -12.93 21.07 -7.86
C ALA A 134 -13.28 19.97 -8.88
N LEU A 135 -13.21 18.69 -8.49
CA LEU A 135 -13.58 17.56 -9.32
C LEU A 135 -15.08 17.57 -9.65
N GLN A 136 -15.94 17.86 -8.67
CA GLN A 136 -17.38 18.00 -8.89
C GLN A 136 -17.67 19.13 -9.89
N LEU A 137 -16.97 20.26 -9.80
CA LEU A 137 -17.10 21.34 -10.76
C LEU A 137 -16.68 20.92 -12.18
N LEU A 138 -15.57 20.19 -12.31
CA LEU A 138 -15.10 19.65 -13.59
C LEU A 138 -16.11 18.65 -14.19
N ARG A 139 -16.64 17.73 -13.36
CA ARG A 139 -17.68 16.77 -13.76
C ARG A 139 -18.95 17.48 -14.24
N SER A 140 -19.35 18.55 -13.57
CA SER A 140 -20.48 19.38 -14.00
C SER A 140 -20.19 20.06 -15.34
N ALA A 141 -18.98 20.56 -15.57
CA ALA A 141 -18.59 21.23 -16.83
C ALA A 141 -18.43 20.25 -18.01
N ALA A 142 -18.12 18.99 -17.73
CA ALA A 142 -18.06 17.90 -18.71
C ALA A 142 -19.43 17.27 -19.02
N SER A 143 -20.50 17.68 -18.34
CA SER A 143 -21.85 17.12 -18.50
C SER A 143 -22.69 17.92 -19.52
N GLY A 144 -23.71 17.27 -20.09
CA GLY A 144 -24.67 17.90 -21.00
C GLY A 144 -24.36 17.73 -22.50
N GLU A 145 -25.23 18.25 -23.37
CA GLU A 145 -25.12 18.09 -24.84
C GLU A 145 -23.95 18.85 -25.46
N LYS A 146 -23.45 19.89 -24.78
CA LYS A 146 -22.33 20.74 -25.21
C LYS A 146 -21.39 20.97 -24.03
N PRO A 147 -20.51 20.00 -23.73
CA PRO A 147 -19.61 20.09 -22.60
C PRO A 147 -18.59 21.21 -22.81
N GLU A 148 -18.21 21.89 -21.73
CA GLU A 148 -17.25 23.00 -21.76
C GLU A 148 -15.78 22.54 -21.76
N ILE A 149 -15.57 21.30 -21.31
CA ILE A 149 -14.30 20.60 -21.25
C ILE A 149 -14.52 19.17 -21.76
N ASP A 150 -13.50 18.60 -22.41
CA ASP A 150 -13.57 17.22 -22.90
C ASP A 150 -13.88 16.24 -21.74
N PRO A 151 -15.01 15.49 -21.82
CA PRO A 151 -15.35 14.50 -20.81
C PRO A 151 -14.30 13.40 -20.62
N GLU A 152 -13.49 13.09 -21.62
CA GLU A 152 -12.39 12.12 -21.49
C GLU A 152 -11.28 12.62 -20.59
N ILE A 153 -10.97 13.93 -20.62
CA ILE A 153 -10.01 14.52 -19.68
C ILE A 153 -10.53 14.35 -18.25
N VAL A 154 -11.77 14.75 -17.99
CA VAL A 154 -12.37 14.74 -16.64
C VAL A 154 -12.53 13.33 -16.09
N ARG A 155 -12.85 12.34 -16.92
CA ARG A 155 -12.90 10.92 -16.52
C ARG A 155 -11.56 10.38 -16.02
N ASN A 156 -10.45 11.01 -16.41
CA ASN A 156 -9.11 10.61 -16.02
C ASN A 156 -8.53 11.49 -14.88
N ILE A 157 -9.34 12.36 -14.25
CA ILE A 157 -8.94 13.14 -13.08
C ILE A 157 -9.51 12.49 -11.82
N SER A 158 -8.66 12.14 -10.86
CA SER A 158 -9.06 11.66 -9.54
C SER A 158 -8.48 12.52 -8.43
N VAL A 159 -9.07 12.40 -7.23
CA VAL A 159 -8.39 12.84 -6.01
C VAL A 159 -7.18 11.96 -5.75
N GLU A 160 -6.16 12.47 -5.07
CA GLU A 160 -5.07 11.62 -4.56
C GLU A 160 -5.49 10.99 -3.22
N HIS A 161 -5.74 9.69 -3.23
CA HIS A 161 -6.09 8.94 -2.03
C HIS A 161 -4.88 8.72 -1.11
N LEU A 162 -5.17 8.56 0.19
CA LEU A 162 -4.24 7.94 1.13
C LEU A 162 -4.56 6.45 1.24
N LEU A 163 -3.52 5.63 1.08
CA LEU A 163 -3.57 4.21 1.35
C LEU A 163 -3.01 3.92 2.75
N PHE A 164 -3.59 2.93 3.41
CA PHE A 164 -3.24 2.52 4.76
C PHE A 164 -2.83 1.06 4.81
N THR A 165 -1.76 0.75 5.54
CA THR A 165 -1.31 -0.64 5.85
C THR A 165 -2.18 -1.30 6.91
N SER A 166 -2.78 -0.50 7.79
CA SER A 166 -3.85 -0.90 8.70
C SER A 166 -4.63 0.34 9.13
N PRO A 167 -5.94 0.26 9.39
CA PRO A 167 -6.55 1.19 10.34
C PRO A 167 -5.78 1.11 11.66
N VAL A 168 -5.52 2.28 12.25
CA VAL A 168 -4.96 2.39 13.60
C VAL A 168 -5.94 1.68 14.55
N PHE A 169 -5.53 0.55 15.12
CA PHE A 169 -6.28 -0.10 16.20
C PHE A 169 -6.12 0.74 17.46
N GLY A 170 -7.21 1.34 17.95
CA GLY A 170 -7.19 2.27 19.10
C GLY A 170 -6.91 3.70 18.64
N GLY A 171 -7.81 4.65 18.89
CA GLY A 171 -8.10 5.05 20.26
C GLY A 171 -7.10 6.13 20.63
N VAL A 172 -7.43 7.38 20.28
CA VAL A 172 -7.02 8.64 20.90
C VAL A 172 -5.73 8.68 21.77
N PRO A 173 -4.84 9.69 21.61
CA PRO A 173 -3.51 9.79 22.28
C PRO A 173 -3.43 9.63 23.81
N TRP A 174 -4.56 9.52 24.53
CA TRP A 174 -4.65 9.38 25.98
C TRP A 174 -4.91 7.94 26.48
N GLU A 175 -5.02 6.94 25.60
CA GLU A 175 -5.14 5.52 26.00
C GLU A 175 -3.84 4.92 26.57
N THR A 176 -2.75 5.69 26.62
CA THR A 176 -1.47 5.30 27.24
C THR A 176 -1.53 5.21 28.78
N SER A 177 -2.61 5.67 29.40
CA SER A 177 -2.87 5.42 30.82
C SER A 177 -3.91 4.31 30.97
N GLY A 178 -3.49 3.11 31.38
CA GLY A 178 -4.32 1.91 31.60
C GLY A 178 -5.40 2.03 32.69
N LEU A 179 -6.21 3.09 32.66
CA LEU A 179 -7.41 3.31 33.45
C LEU A 179 -8.54 3.60 32.46
N GLY A 180 -9.55 2.73 32.45
CA GLY A 180 -10.49 2.63 31.34
C GLY A 180 -11.46 3.80 31.12
N GLY A 181 -12.22 3.64 30.04
CA GLY A 181 -13.54 4.24 29.85
C GLY A 181 -13.55 5.59 29.13
N THR A 182 -13.58 5.56 27.79
CA THR A 182 -14.20 6.64 27.01
C THR A 182 -15.54 6.16 26.43
N PRO A 183 -16.65 6.93 26.54
CA PRO A 183 -17.99 6.50 26.10
C PRO A 183 -18.24 6.48 24.59
N TRP A 184 -17.23 6.74 23.77
CA TRP A 184 -17.39 7.01 22.33
C TRP A 184 -16.34 6.25 21.51
N GLU A 185 -16.37 4.92 21.61
CA GLU A 185 -15.59 4.04 20.74
C GLU A 185 -16.35 3.87 19.43
N THR A 186 -15.80 4.40 18.33
CA THR A 186 -16.33 4.22 16.96
C THR A 186 -15.42 3.35 16.08
N SER A 187 -14.39 2.73 16.66
CA SER A 187 -13.78 1.55 16.05
C SER A 187 -14.54 0.33 16.56
N GLY A 188 -14.95 -0.59 15.68
CA GLY A 188 -15.56 -1.88 16.06
C GLY A 188 -14.71 -2.79 16.96
N PHE A 189 -13.58 -2.28 17.45
CA PHE A 189 -12.74 -2.85 18.49
C PHE A 189 -12.86 -1.97 19.72
N GLY A 190 -13.63 -2.44 20.70
CA GLY A 190 -13.66 -1.79 22.00
C GLY A 190 -12.37 -2.01 22.79
N ALA A 191 -12.13 -1.18 23.82
CA ALA A 191 -11.07 -1.38 24.79
C ALA A 191 -11.06 -2.84 25.29
N GLY A 192 -9.98 -3.57 25.01
CA GLY A 192 -9.82 -4.97 25.42
C GLY A 192 -9.81 -6.01 24.29
N SER A 193 -9.72 -5.61 23.02
CA SER A 193 -9.41 -6.55 21.93
C SER A 193 -8.12 -7.33 22.22
N SER A 194 -8.15 -8.67 22.10
CA SER A 194 -6.98 -9.53 22.32
C SER A 194 -5.85 -9.32 21.30
N TYR A 195 -6.08 -8.54 20.26
CA TYR A 195 -5.06 -8.12 19.29
C TYR A 195 -4.29 -6.88 19.77
N GLY A 196 -4.91 -6.03 20.59
CA GLY A 196 -4.24 -4.93 21.27
C GLY A 196 -3.36 -5.46 22.39
N ARG A 197 -2.07 -5.10 22.39
CA ARG A 197 -1.10 -5.58 23.37
C ARG A 197 -0.64 -4.45 24.28
N THR A 198 0.33 -4.75 25.15
CA THR A 198 0.82 -3.90 26.22
C THR A 198 0.99 -2.45 25.75
N HIS A 199 0.41 -1.50 26.48
CA HIS A 199 0.48 -0.05 26.21
C HIS A 199 -0.07 0.39 24.82
N GLY A 200 -1.00 -0.36 24.23
CA GLY A 200 -1.66 0.03 22.98
C GLY A 200 -0.87 -0.30 21.71
N ALA A 201 0.31 -0.93 21.83
CA ALA A 201 1.06 -1.42 20.68
C ALA A 201 0.41 -2.69 20.10
N ASN A 202 0.37 -2.82 18.77
CA ASN A 202 -0.13 -4.02 18.08
C ASN A 202 0.96 -5.08 17.84
N ARG A 203 2.18 -4.81 18.30
CA ARG A 203 3.36 -5.68 18.14
C ARG A 203 4.03 -5.91 19.49
N ILE A 204 4.69 -7.05 19.64
CA ILE A 204 5.46 -7.42 20.85
C ILE A 204 6.84 -7.90 20.42
N PRO A 205 7.95 -7.40 21.01
CA PRO A 205 9.28 -7.94 20.75
C PRO A 205 9.40 -9.37 21.28
N VAL A 206 10.04 -10.25 20.52
CA VAL A 206 10.24 -11.65 20.92
C VAL A 206 11.65 -12.12 20.62
N THR A 207 12.10 -13.16 21.34
CA THR A 207 13.31 -13.89 20.99
C THR A 207 12.95 -15.13 20.18
N LEU A 208 13.50 -15.24 18.97
CA LEU A 208 13.38 -16.44 18.14
C LEU A 208 14.67 -17.26 18.18
N ALA A 209 14.59 -18.46 18.77
CA ALA A 209 15.67 -19.43 18.83
C ALA A 209 15.73 -20.30 17.56
N ALA A 210 15.86 -19.65 16.39
CA ALA A 210 15.99 -20.33 15.10
C ALA A 210 17.03 -19.62 14.22
N ASP A 211 17.79 -20.42 13.48
CA ASP A 211 18.65 -19.93 12.40
C ASP A 211 17.81 -19.39 11.24
N PRO A 212 18.36 -18.49 10.40
CA PRO A 212 17.69 -18.08 9.18
C PRO A 212 17.33 -19.33 8.34
N PRO A 213 16.10 -19.40 7.78
CA PRO A 213 15.67 -20.50 6.92
C PRO A 213 16.71 -20.82 5.84
N TYR A 214 17.01 -22.11 5.64
CA TYR A 214 18.07 -22.53 4.72
C TYR A 214 17.77 -22.10 3.29
N ARG A 215 18.81 -21.63 2.60
CA ARG A 215 18.77 -21.24 1.19
C ARG A 215 19.91 -21.89 0.42
N SER A 216 19.58 -22.42 -0.76
CA SER A 216 20.56 -23.06 -1.62
C SER A 216 21.65 -22.07 -2.10
N LYS A 217 22.93 -22.44 -1.97
CA LYS A 217 24.04 -21.60 -2.45
C LYS A 217 24.10 -21.52 -3.98
N LYS A 218 23.58 -22.55 -4.66
CA LYS A 218 23.48 -22.67 -6.11
C LYS A 218 22.08 -23.16 -6.43
N PRO A 219 21.12 -22.26 -6.68
CA PRO A 219 19.77 -22.67 -7.04
C PRO A 219 19.79 -23.37 -8.40
N ALA A 220 18.95 -24.39 -8.58
CA ALA A 220 18.85 -25.13 -9.84
C ALA A 220 18.25 -24.28 -10.98
N HIS A 221 17.45 -23.26 -10.62
CA HIS A 221 16.80 -22.32 -11.52
C HIS A 221 16.97 -20.89 -11.01
N ARG A 222 16.57 -19.89 -11.81
CA ARG A 222 16.41 -18.53 -11.30
C ARG A 222 15.49 -18.54 -10.08
N ARG A 223 15.78 -17.71 -9.10
CA ARG A 223 14.92 -17.49 -7.94
C ARG A 223 13.74 -16.60 -8.31
N PRO A 224 12.50 -16.93 -7.93
CA PRO A 224 11.38 -16.03 -8.14
C PRO A 224 11.57 -14.76 -7.29
N VAL A 225 11.14 -13.62 -7.81
CA VAL A 225 11.24 -12.33 -7.14
C VAL A 225 9.86 -11.89 -6.68
N VAL A 226 9.72 -11.64 -5.38
CA VAL A 226 8.55 -11.02 -4.76
C VAL A 226 8.86 -9.54 -4.49
N ALA A 227 8.28 -8.64 -5.28
CA ALA A 227 8.35 -7.21 -5.03
C ALA A 227 7.38 -6.84 -3.91
N VAL A 228 7.91 -6.19 -2.87
CA VAL A 228 7.16 -5.75 -1.70
C VAL A 228 7.16 -4.23 -1.69
N LEU A 229 5.98 -3.64 -1.91
CA LEU A 229 5.77 -2.20 -1.78
C LEU A 229 5.25 -1.94 -0.36
N ASP A 230 6.10 -1.38 0.50
CA ASP A 230 5.78 -1.20 1.93
C ASP A 230 6.63 -0.08 2.56
N THR A 231 6.91 -0.13 3.86
CA THR A 231 7.65 0.85 4.68
C THR A 231 9.16 0.83 4.49
N GLY A 232 9.69 -0.13 3.73
CA GLY A 232 11.12 -0.28 3.47
C GLY A 232 11.76 -1.39 4.31
N ILE A 233 13.07 -1.29 4.51
CA ILE A 233 13.88 -2.31 5.19
C ILE A 233 14.61 -1.74 6.41
N GLY A 234 15.10 -2.58 7.31
CA GLY A 234 15.92 -2.16 8.45
C GLY A 234 17.01 -3.19 8.78
N PRO A 235 17.97 -2.85 9.66
CA PRO A 235 19.08 -3.74 10.00
C PRO A 235 18.59 -5.02 10.67
N HIS A 236 18.99 -6.17 10.13
CA HIS A 236 18.66 -7.47 10.69
C HIS A 236 19.61 -8.59 10.22
N ARG A 237 19.98 -9.45 11.18
CA ARG A 237 20.99 -10.52 10.99
C ARG A 237 20.63 -11.55 9.92
N TRP A 238 19.34 -11.86 9.72
CA TRP A 238 18.92 -12.84 8.70
C TRP A 238 19.26 -12.43 7.27
N PHE A 239 19.46 -11.13 7.03
CA PHE A 239 19.79 -10.57 5.73
C PHE A 239 21.23 -10.03 5.67
N GLY A 240 22.04 -10.27 6.71
CA GLY A 240 23.42 -9.80 6.78
C GLY A 240 23.56 -8.28 6.91
N MET A 241 22.50 -7.58 7.32
CA MET A 241 22.51 -6.13 7.50
C MET A 241 22.73 -5.83 8.98
N THR A 242 23.85 -5.18 9.32
CA THR A 242 24.17 -4.80 10.70
C THR A 242 23.85 -3.35 11.01
N ASP A 243 23.77 -2.50 9.99
CA ASP A 243 23.41 -1.09 10.05
C ASP A 243 22.80 -0.65 8.70
N ARG A 244 22.58 0.65 8.53
CA ARG A 244 22.02 1.27 7.32
C ARG A 244 23.10 1.81 6.35
N SER A 245 24.36 1.38 6.49
CA SER A 245 25.50 1.99 5.77
C SER A 245 25.57 1.69 4.27
N GLY A 246 24.84 0.67 3.80
CA GLY A 246 24.84 0.29 2.38
C GLY A 246 23.76 -0.72 2.05
N PRO A 247 23.48 -0.97 0.76
CA PRO A 247 22.37 -1.83 0.34
C PRO A 247 22.50 -3.26 0.88
N PRO A 248 21.41 -4.04 0.90
CA PRO A 248 21.46 -5.46 1.27
C PRO A 248 22.58 -6.21 0.54
N PRO A 249 23.37 -7.05 1.25
CA PRO A 249 24.42 -7.83 0.63
C PRO A 249 23.89 -8.75 -0.48
N ALA A 250 24.69 -8.94 -1.54
CA ALA A 250 24.33 -9.85 -2.63
C ALA A 250 24.09 -11.27 -2.11
N GLY A 251 22.99 -11.88 -2.54
CA GLY A 251 22.61 -13.25 -2.15
C GLY A 251 21.92 -13.37 -0.78
N SER A 252 21.72 -12.27 -0.04
CA SER A 252 20.99 -12.23 1.24
C SER A 252 19.53 -12.67 1.14
N GLY A 253 18.97 -12.72 -0.08
CA GLY A 253 17.54 -12.96 -0.31
C GLY A 253 16.69 -11.69 -0.24
N LEU A 254 17.32 -10.53 -0.02
CA LEU A 254 16.69 -9.22 0.01
C LEU A 254 17.46 -8.27 -0.91
N THR A 255 16.74 -7.49 -1.69
CA THR A 255 17.25 -6.49 -2.63
C THR A 255 16.37 -5.25 -2.58
N VAL A 256 16.86 -4.14 -3.14
CA VAL A 256 16.15 -2.85 -3.17
C VAL A 256 16.15 -2.28 -4.58
N ALA A 257 15.29 -1.29 -4.85
CA ALA A 257 15.21 -0.60 -6.14
C ALA A 257 15.59 0.90 -6.04
N PRO A 258 16.89 1.27 -5.97
CA PRO A 258 17.30 2.67 -5.77
C PRO A 258 16.79 3.63 -6.85
N GLY A 259 16.64 3.15 -8.10
CA GLY A 259 16.10 3.96 -9.19
C GLY A 259 14.61 4.30 -9.03
N ILE A 260 13.81 3.37 -8.48
CA ILE A 260 12.40 3.62 -8.15
C ILE A 260 12.33 4.55 -6.94
N GLN A 261 13.13 4.29 -5.92
CA GLN A 261 13.20 5.12 -4.71
C GLN A 261 13.55 6.58 -5.02
N ALA A 262 14.54 6.81 -5.88
CA ALA A 262 14.92 8.15 -6.29
C ALA A 262 13.81 8.86 -7.09
N ALA A 263 13.01 8.11 -7.87
CA ALA A 263 11.88 8.68 -8.60
C ALA A 263 10.75 9.10 -7.65
N ILE A 264 10.47 8.31 -6.60
CA ILE A 264 9.50 8.63 -5.54
C ILE A 264 9.94 9.90 -4.80
N LEU A 265 11.19 9.93 -4.30
CA LEU A 265 11.71 11.11 -3.61
C LEU A 265 11.61 12.37 -4.48
N GLN A 266 11.96 12.27 -5.77
CA GLN A 266 11.82 13.41 -6.69
C GLN A 266 10.35 13.82 -6.84
N ALA A 267 9.42 12.87 -6.99
CA ALA A 267 8.00 13.17 -7.10
C ALA A 267 7.44 13.87 -5.85
N GLU A 268 7.88 13.47 -4.64
CA GLU A 268 7.50 14.12 -3.39
C GLU A 268 8.08 15.54 -3.27
N GLN A 269 9.35 15.72 -3.62
CA GLN A 269 10.02 17.04 -3.64
C GLN A 269 9.35 18.01 -4.61
N ASP A 270 9.02 17.53 -5.81
CA ASP A 270 8.40 18.32 -6.88
C ASP A 270 6.97 18.76 -6.52
N SER A 271 6.20 17.83 -5.94
CA SER A 271 4.86 18.12 -5.43
C SER A 271 4.90 19.18 -4.34
N GLY A 272 5.98 19.17 -3.55
CA GLY A 272 6.04 19.89 -2.30
C GLY A 272 4.90 19.47 -1.36
N THR A 273 5.00 19.89 -0.13
CA THR A 273 3.89 19.75 0.82
C THR A 273 3.57 21.11 1.39
N THR A 274 2.28 21.43 1.46
CA THR A 274 1.79 22.66 2.10
C THR A 274 2.07 22.65 3.61
N LEU A 275 2.38 21.47 4.15
CA LEU A 275 2.76 21.21 5.53
C LEU A 275 4.08 20.43 5.54
N PRO A 276 4.98 20.62 6.52
CA PRO A 276 6.22 19.86 6.60
C PRO A 276 5.93 18.37 6.80
N THR A 277 6.01 17.58 5.73
CA THR A 277 5.91 16.12 5.76
C THR A 277 7.30 15.52 5.62
N GLN A 278 7.56 14.41 6.30
CA GLN A 278 8.78 13.65 6.05
C GLN A 278 8.70 13.01 4.65
N PHE A 279 9.79 13.06 3.90
CA PHE A 279 9.90 12.42 2.60
C PHE A 279 10.43 11.00 2.73
N LEU A 280 10.13 10.16 1.74
CA LEU A 280 10.70 8.82 1.57
C LEU A 280 12.09 8.92 0.92
N GLU A 281 13.07 9.37 1.70
CA GLU A 281 14.43 9.70 1.23
C GLU A 281 15.15 8.51 0.57
N ASP A 282 14.97 7.32 1.12
CA ASP A 282 15.60 6.09 0.63
C ASP A 282 14.76 4.84 0.97
N TYR A 283 15.33 3.66 0.72
CA TYR A 283 14.69 2.38 0.95
C TYR A 283 14.77 1.91 2.42
N TRP A 284 15.46 2.66 3.28
CA TRP A 284 15.56 2.35 4.70
C TRP A 284 14.37 2.89 5.45
N ASP A 285 13.76 2.01 6.22
CA ASP A 285 12.92 2.43 7.33
C ASP A 285 13.81 2.74 8.53
N ALA A 286 13.58 3.90 9.13
CA ALA A 286 14.27 4.35 10.32
C ALA A 286 13.27 4.43 11.47
N PRO A 287 13.72 4.34 12.73
CA PRO A 287 12.85 4.62 13.87
C PRO A 287 12.52 6.12 13.82
N THR A 288 11.49 6.48 13.06
CA THR A 288 10.90 7.80 13.09
C THR A 288 9.86 7.81 14.20
N THR A 289 9.91 8.87 14.98
CA THR A 289 8.90 9.13 15.99
C THR A 289 8.05 10.26 15.46
N GLY A 290 6.77 10.00 15.24
CA GLY A 290 5.82 11.05 14.89
C GLY A 290 5.72 12.16 15.94
N GLN A 291 6.17 11.87 17.17
CA GLN A 291 6.28 12.81 18.28
C GLN A 291 7.66 12.67 18.96
N PRO A 292 8.70 13.37 18.47
CA PRO A 292 10.08 13.22 18.97
C PRO A 292 10.30 13.50 20.44
N LEU A 293 9.43 14.31 21.05
CA LEU A 293 9.49 14.61 22.48
C LEU A 293 8.91 13.49 23.35
N ILE A 294 8.06 12.63 22.78
CA ILE A 294 7.53 11.45 23.46
C ILE A 294 8.48 10.26 23.21
N GLY A 295 9.02 10.14 21.99
CA GLY A 295 9.94 9.07 21.64
C GLY A 295 9.24 7.78 21.19
N ASP A 296 7.93 7.84 20.94
CA ASP A 296 7.14 6.70 20.48
C ASP A 296 7.58 6.25 19.09
N VAL A 297 7.71 4.94 18.91
CA VAL A 297 7.96 4.36 17.59
C VAL A 297 6.69 4.45 16.76
N ASP A 298 6.77 4.97 15.54
CA ASP A 298 5.60 5.02 14.65
C ASP A 298 4.98 3.62 14.45
N THR A 299 3.67 3.58 14.23
CA THR A 299 2.82 2.37 14.27
C THR A 299 3.24 1.28 13.29
N ASP A 300 3.87 1.66 12.19
CA ASP A 300 4.22 0.77 11.08
C ASP A 300 5.73 0.66 10.84
N THR A 301 6.55 1.25 11.73
CA THR A 301 8.00 1.05 11.69
C THR A 301 8.34 -0.44 11.64
N GLY A 302 9.20 -0.84 10.73
CA GLY A 302 9.67 -2.21 10.54
C GLY A 302 8.71 -3.13 9.76
N HIS A 303 7.55 -2.64 9.32
CA HIS A 303 6.51 -3.46 8.67
C HIS A 303 7.01 -4.15 7.38
N GLY A 304 7.79 -3.47 6.54
CA GLY A 304 8.31 -4.02 5.29
C GLY A 304 9.39 -5.07 5.52
N LEU A 305 10.24 -4.88 6.54
CA LEU A 305 11.21 -5.89 6.96
C LEU A 305 10.51 -7.10 7.57
N PHE A 306 9.43 -6.90 8.33
CA PHE A 306 8.60 -7.96 8.87
C PHE A 306 8.02 -8.83 7.75
N ILE A 307 7.51 -8.20 6.69
CA ILE A 307 7.05 -8.89 5.48
C ILE A 307 8.18 -9.67 4.80
N ALA A 308 9.37 -9.08 4.65
CA ALA A 308 10.53 -9.77 4.06
C ALA A 308 10.90 -11.03 4.88
N GLY A 309 10.81 -10.96 6.21
CA GLY A 309 11.00 -12.12 7.08
C GLY A 309 9.93 -13.21 6.90
N ILE A 310 8.67 -12.87 6.62
CA ILE A 310 7.61 -13.84 6.32
C ILE A 310 7.95 -14.58 5.03
N ILE A 311 8.31 -13.84 3.98
CA ILE A 311 8.69 -14.42 2.68
C ILE A 311 9.91 -15.33 2.86
N ARG A 312 10.92 -14.89 3.63
CA ARG A 312 12.12 -15.67 3.95
C ARG A 312 11.79 -16.99 4.64
N GLN A 313 10.81 -17.00 5.54
CA GLN A 313 10.36 -18.19 6.27
C GLN A 313 9.56 -19.15 5.41
N ALA A 314 8.61 -18.65 4.61
CA ALA A 314 7.69 -19.47 3.83
C ALA A 314 8.28 -19.95 2.49
N CYS A 315 9.11 -19.13 1.84
CA CYS A 315 9.82 -19.47 0.61
C CYS A 315 11.27 -18.94 0.64
N PRO A 316 12.19 -19.65 1.32
CA PRO A 316 13.59 -19.23 1.42
C PRO A 316 14.31 -19.10 0.07
N GLU A 317 13.77 -19.76 -0.96
CA GLU A 317 14.32 -19.74 -2.31
C GLU A 317 13.89 -18.51 -3.14
N ALA A 318 12.93 -17.73 -2.67
CA ALA A 318 12.58 -16.45 -3.29
C ALA A 318 13.59 -15.35 -2.95
N ASP A 319 13.69 -14.34 -3.82
CA ASP A 319 14.29 -13.04 -3.50
C ASP A 319 13.17 -12.04 -3.21
N THR A 320 13.33 -11.23 -2.17
CA THR A 320 12.46 -10.08 -1.90
C THR A 320 13.05 -8.83 -2.53
N LEU A 321 12.27 -8.11 -3.33
CA LEU A 321 12.61 -6.77 -3.83
C LEU A 321 11.82 -5.74 -3.03
N ALA A 322 12.44 -5.08 -2.07
CA ALA A 322 11.78 -4.08 -1.23
C ALA A 322 11.78 -2.70 -1.91
N ILE A 323 10.61 -2.06 -1.91
CA ILE A 323 10.38 -0.72 -2.46
C ILE A 323 9.60 0.06 -1.41
N ARG A 324 10.16 1.19 -0.94
CA ARG A 324 9.53 2.00 0.09
C ARG A 324 8.54 2.97 -0.53
N VAL A 325 7.25 2.75 -0.26
CA VAL A 325 6.13 3.62 -0.68
C VAL A 325 5.24 4.03 0.50
N VAL A 326 5.45 3.45 1.67
CA VAL A 326 4.68 3.72 2.90
C VAL A 326 5.59 4.45 3.89
N HIS A 327 5.10 5.51 4.51
CA HIS A 327 5.74 6.14 5.65
C HIS A 327 5.59 5.26 6.91
N SER A 328 6.49 5.40 7.87
CA SER A 328 6.51 4.57 9.08
C SER A 328 5.26 4.71 9.97
N GLY A 329 4.42 5.74 9.74
CA GLY A 329 3.09 5.88 10.33
C GLY A 329 1.95 5.16 9.58
N GLY A 330 2.27 4.30 8.61
CA GLY A 330 1.30 3.44 7.93
C GLY A 330 0.54 4.09 6.77
N VAL A 331 1.03 5.24 6.27
CA VAL A 331 0.39 6.00 5.18
C VAL A 331 1.21 5.91 3.91
N ALA A 332 0.56 5.64 2.78
CA ALA A 332 1.14 5.78 1.45
C ALA A 332 0.31 6.75 0.60
N TYR A 333 0.99 7.55 -0.22
CA TYR A 333 0.33 8.37 -1.22
C TYR A 333 0.03 7.55 -2.47
N GLU A 334 -1.21 7.62 -2.97
CA GLU A 334 -1.62 6.89 -4.18
C GLU A 334 -0.67 7.16 -5.36
N GLY A 335 -0.22 8.40 -5.55
CA GLY A 335 0.73 8.76 -6.59
C GLY A 335 2.07 8.01 -6.53
N ASP A 336 2.62 7.76 -5.34
CA ASP A 336 3.92 7.07 -5.20
C ASP A 336 3.77 5.57 -5.42
N VAL A 337 2.64 5.00 -4.98
CA VAL A 337 2.31 3.59 -5.27
C VAL A 337 2.12 3.39 -6.77
N LEU A 338 1.36 4.26 -7.44
CA LEU A 338 1.17 4.21 -8.90
C LEU A 338 2.50 4.37 -9.65
N LEU A 339 3.35 5.31 -9.24
CA LEU A 339 4.68 5.50 -9.81
C LEU A 339 5.53 4.23 -9.69
N ALA A 340 5.57 3.61 -8.50
CA ALA A 340 6.30 2.37 -8.26
C ALA A 340 5.78 1.22 -9.13
N LEU A 341 4.47 1.04 -9.23
CA LEU A 341 3.84 -0.01 -10.05
C LEU A 341 4.15 0.17 -11.55
N HIS A 342 4.07 1.39 -12.07
CA HIS A 342 4.41 1.66 -13.47
C HIS A 342 5.89 1.41 -13.77
N LEU A 343 6.80 1.85 -12.88
CA LEU A 343 8.23 1.60 -13.03
C LEU A 343 8.59 0.12 -12.91
N LEU A 344 7.85 -0.64 -12.10
CA LEU A 344 7.96 -2.10 -12.04
C LEU A 344 7.47 -2.77 -13.34
N ALA A 345 6.32 -2.37 -13.87
CA ALA A 345 5.82 -2.89 -15.15
C ALA A 345 6.81 -2.58 -16.28
N ASP A 346 7.38 -1.38 -16.30
CA ASP A 346 8.46 -0.96 -17.21
C ASP A 346 9.71 -1.83 -17.08
N ARG A 347 10.12 -2.14 -15.84
CA ARG A 347 11.25 -3.04 -15.55
C ARG A 347 10.97 -4.43 -16.11
N VAL A 348 9.79 -4.98 -15.88
CA VAL A 348 9.39 -6.31 -16.39
C VAL A 348 9.34 -6.30 -17.91
N ARG A 349 8.67 -5.33 -18.55
CA ARG A 349 8.66 -5.19 -20.02
C ARG A 349 10.06 -5.14 -20.61
N ASN A 350 10.96 -4.38 -19.99
CA ASN A 350 12.35 -4.32 -20.41
C ASN A 350 13.08 -5.66 -20.24
N ALA A 351 12.83 -6.38 -19.15
CA ALA A 351 13.39 -7.69 -18.89
C ALA A 351 12.94 -8.71 -19.95
N GLN A 352 11.64 -8.75 -20.28
CA GLN A 352 11.09 -9.63 -21.31
C GLN A 352 11.65 -9.29 -22.71
N ALA A 353 11.64 -8.00 -23.09
CA ALA A 353 12.09 -7.55 -24.40
C ALA A 353 13.58 -7.80 -24.66
N ASN A 354 14.41 -7.80 -23.62
CA ASN A 354 15.86 -7.98 -23.72
C ASN A 354 16.34 -9.34 -23.21
N ASN A 355 15.42 -10.27 -22.92
CA ASN A 355 15.71 -11.59 -22.34
C ASN A 355 16.66 -11.51 -21.12
N ARG A 356 16.31 -10.66 -20.15
CA ARG A 356 17.07 -10.41 -18.91
C ARG A 356 16.34 -11.02 -17.70
N PRO A 357 16.45 -12.34 -17.48
CA PRO A 357 15.71 -13.02 -16.44
C PRO A 357 16.01 -12.51 -15.02
N GLN A 358 17.22 -12.02 -14.76
CA GLN A 358 17.61 -11.41 -13.48
C GLN A 358 16.84 -10.13 -13.12
N ASP A 359 16.17 -9.49 -14.08
CA ASP A 359 15.42 -8.26 -13.85
C ASP A 359 13.91 -8.48 -13.69
N MET A 360 13.44 -9.72 -13.87
CA MET A 360 12.03 -10.08 -13.69
C MET A 360 11.54 -9.88 -12.26
N VAL A 361 10.26 -9.57 -12.16
CA VAL A 361 9.45 -9.68 -10.96
C VAL A 361 8.35 -10.69 -11.26
N ASP A 362 8.12 -11.63 -10.35
CA ASP A 362 7.14 -12.71 -10.54
C ASP A 362 5.87 -12.46 -9.73
N VAL A 363 6.02 -11.89 -8.55
CA VAL A 363 4.91 -11.57 -7.64
C VAL A 363 5.08 -10.15 -7.12
N VAL A 364 4.00 -9.38 -7.09
CA VAL A 364 3.91 -8.09 -6.39
C VAL A 364 3.01 -8.28 -5.18
N SER A 365 3.52 -7.96 -3.99
CA SER A 365 2.78 -8.03 -2.74
C SER A 365 2.44 -6.62 -2.26
N LEU A 366 1.16 -6.38 -2.03
CA LEU A 366 0.58 -5.10 -1.67
C LEU A 366 -0.12 -5.21 -0.30
N SER A 367 0.54 -4.71 0.75
CA SER A 367 0.06 -4.78 2.14
C SER A 367 -0.55 -3.47 2.65
N MET A 368 -1.22 -2.74 1.75
CA MET A 368 -1.92 -1.48 2.00
C MET A 368 -3.07 -1.29 1.01
N GLY A 369 -4.01 -0.41 1.33
CA GLY A 369 -5.12 -0.09 0.45
C GLY A 369 -5.98 1.06 0.95
N TYR A 370 -7.08 1.30 0.24
CA TYR A 370 -8.00 2.40 0.50
C TYR A 370 -9.43 2.02 0.10
N TYR A 371 -10.37 2.88 0.47
CA TYR A 371 -11.77 2.76 0.08
C TYR A 371 -12.14 3.82 -0.94
N VAL A 372 -12.89 3.44 -1.97
CA VAL A 372 -13.35 4.37 -3.01
C VAL A 372 -14.62 5.09 -2.58
N GLU A 373 -14.72 6.36 -2.91
CA GLU A 373 -15.85 7.23 -2.60
C GLU A 373 -17.10 6.92 -3.43
N ASP A 374 -16.97 6.33 -4.62
CA ASP A 374 -18.12 5.94 -5.44
C ASP A 374 -17.90 4.56 -6.09
N PRO A 375 -18.70 3.53 -5.72
CA PRO A 375 -18.61 2.20 -6.32
C PRO A 375 -19.16 2.12 -7.74
N ALA A 376 -20.04 3.04 -8.17
CA ALA A 376 -20.52 3.09 -9.55
C ALA A 376 -19.46 3.69 -10.49
N ASP A 377 -18.53 4.43 -9.92
CA ASP A 377 -17.43 5.14 -10.58
C ASP A 377 -16.13 4.31 -10.56
N VAL A 378 -16.24 2.98 -10.77
CA VAL A 378 -15.08 2.07 -11.00
C VAL A 378 -14.19 2.57 -12.16
N ALA A 379 -14.67 3.50 -12.98
CA ALA A 379 -13.86 4.24 -13.94
C ALA A 379 -12.70 5.02 -13.29
N PHE A 380 -12.84 5.54 -12.05
CA PHE A 380 -11.82 6.34 -11.35
C PHE A 380 -10.78 5.50 -10.60
N THR A 381 -11.13 4.26 -10.19
CA THR A 381 -10.12 3.23 -9.93
C THR A 381 -9.38 2.82 -11.21
N GLY A 382 -9.80 3.30 -12.38
CA GLY A 382 -9.21 2.98 -13.68
C GLY A 382 -7.70 3.18 -13.74
N GLN A 383 -7.14 4.17 -13.04
CA GLN A 383 -5.69 4.38 -13.01
C GLN A 383 -4.96 3.26 -12.25
N PHE A 384 -5.43 2.93 -11.05
CA PHE A 384 -4.85 1.85 -10.24
C PHE A 384 -5.14 0.49 -10.86
N ALA A 385 -6.35 0.27 -11.36
CA ALA A 385 -6.76 -0.92 -12.08
C ALA A 385 -5.93 -1.12 -13.36
N ALA A 386 -5.65 -0.06 -14.13
CA ALA A 386 -4.82 -0.13 -15.32
C ALA A 386 -3.37 -0.50 -14.98
N ALA A 387 -2.78 0.09 -13.95
CA ALA A 387 -1.43 -0.24 -13.50
C ALA A 387 -1.33 -1.72 -13.07
N ILE A 388 -2.33 -2.22 -12.35
CA ILE A 388 -2.42 -3.62 -11.93
C ILE A 388 -2.65 -4.53 -13.15
N ALA A 389 -3.57 -4.18 -14.06
CA ALA A 389 -3.87 -4.93 -15.25
C ALA A 389 -2.66 -5.04 -16.20
N ASP A 390 -1.81 -4.00 -16.30
CA ASP A 390 -0.55 -4.05 -17.05
C ASP A 390 0.39 -5.11 -16.46
N LEU A 391 0.62 -5.08 -15.14
CA LEU A 391 1.43 -6.10 -14.46
C LEU A 391 0.89 -7.53 -14.67
N LEU A 392 -0.43 -7.72 -14.49
CA LEU A 392 -1.09 -9.01 -14.72
C LEU A 392 -0.98 -9.44 -16.20
N GLY A 393 -1.06 -8.49 -17.13
CA GLY A 393 -0.88 -8.70 -18.57
C GLY A 393 0.54 -9.11 -18.95
N LEU A 394 1.54 -8.77 -18.14
CA LEU A 394 2.94 -9.22 -18.26
C LEU A 394 3.20 -10.58 -17.59
N GLY A 395 2.18 -11.16 -16.93
CA GLY A 395 2.25 -12.42 -16.21
C GLY A 395 2.79 -12.32 -14.78
N VAL A 396 2.91 -11.09 -14.25
CA VAL A 396 3.23 -10.86 -12.83
C VAL A 396 1.99 -11.14 -12.01
N LEU A 397 2.11 -11.94 -10.95
CA LEU A 397 1.02 -12.21 -10.01
C LEU A 397 0.91 -11.06 -9.01
N VAL A 398 -0.30 -10.55 -8.75
CA VAL A 398 -0.52 -9.47 -7.77
C VAL A 398 -1.31 -10.01 -6.59
N VAL A 399 -0.75 -9.86 -5.38
CA VAL A 399 -1.34 -10.30 -4.11
C VAL A 399 -1.57 -9.09 -3.25
N ALA A 400 -2.79 -8.92 -2.73
CA ALA A 400 -3.17 -7.73 -1.98
C ALA A 400 -3.92 -8.07 -0.68
N ALA A 401 -3.59 -7.35 0.39
CA ALA A 401 -4.24 -7.48 1.69
C ALA A 401 -5.69 -6.99 1.66
N ALA A 402 -6.61 -7.72 2.29
CA ALA A 402 -8.03 -7.37 2.30
C ALA A 402 -8.36 -6.16 3.18
N GLY A 403 -7.49 -5.73 4.08
CA GLY A 403 -7.75 -4.63 5.03
C GLY A 403 -8.24 -5.15 6.39
N ASN A 404 -8.15 -4.29 7.41
CA ASN A 404 -8.30 -4.68 8.82
C ASN A 404 -9.45 -3.96 9.55
N ASP A 405 -10.50 -3.57 8.82
CA ASP A 405 -11.60 -2.75 9.35
C ASP A 405 -12.84 -3.57 9.74
N ALA A 406 -12.77 -4.90 9.68
CA ALA A 406 -13.90 -5.81 9.92
C ALA A 406 -15.17 -5.44 9.10
N THR A 407 -14.98 -5.00 7.84
CA THR A 407 -16.08 -4.60 6.95
C THR A 407 -16.18 -5.50 5.72
N THR A 408 -17.35 -5.42 5.06
CA THR A 408 -17.57 -6.03 3.73
C THR A 408 -17.37 -5.08 2.57
N ARG A 409 -17.13 -3.80 2.85
CA ARG A 409 -16.84 -2.78 1.83
C ARG A 409 -15.59 -3.16 1.04
N ARG A 410 -15.65 -3.01 -0.29
CA ARG A 410 -14.49 -3.26 -1.17
C ARG A 410 -13.30 -2.38 -0.79
N PHE A 411 -12.19 -3.04 -0.51
CA PHE A 411 -10.90 -2.44 -0.20
C PHE A 411 -9.94 -2.62 -1.38
N TYR A 412 -9.43 -1.53 -1.93
CA TYR A 412 -8.61 -1.55 -3.14
C TYR A 412 -7.12 -1.45 -2.78
N PRO A 413 -6.23 -2.21 -3.44
CA PRO A 413 -6.43 -2.93 -4.70
C PRO A 413 -6.97 -4.37 -4.57
N ALA A 414 -7.18 -4.91 -3.37
CA ALA A 414 -7.62 -6.29 -3.20
C ALA A 414 -8.96 -6.61 -3.88
N ALA A 415 -9.89 -5.67 -3.87
CA ALA A 415 -11.19 -5.79 -4.55
C ALA A 415 -11.12 -5.87 -6.08
N PHE A 416 -9.96 -5.61 -6.71
CA PHE A 416 -9.76 -5.90 -8.14
C PHE A 416 -9.81 -7.40 -8.47
N ALA A 417 -9.87 -8.28 -7.46
CA ALA A 417 -10.20 -9.69 -7.62
C ALA A 417 -11.57 -9.93 -8.31
N ASP A 418 -12.49 -8.96 -8.26
CA ASP A 418 -13.79 -9.04 -8.95
C ASP A 418 -13.73 -8.54 -10.40
N GLN A 419 -12.67 -7.85 -10.80
CA GLN A 419 -12.62 -7.20 -12.11
C GLN A 419 -12.24 -8.20 -13.21
N PRO A 420 -13.09 -8.41 -14.23
CA PRO A 420 -12.76 -9.29 -15.33
C PRO A 420 -11.54 -8.75 -16.08
N LEU A 421 -10.60 -9.63 -16.38
CA LEU A 421 -9.46 -9.31 -17.24
C LEU A 421 -9.70 -9.82 -18.66
N GLY A 422 -9.11 -9.13 -19.64
CA GLY A 422 -9.16 -9.57 -21.03
C GLY A 422 -8.49 -10.94 -21.24
N SER A 423 -8.84 -11.61 -22.34
CA SER A 423 -8.23 -12.89 -22.70
C SER A 423 -6.71 -12.76 -22.86
N GLY A 424 -5.96 -13.75 -22.37
CA GLY A 424 -4.49 -13.77 -22.45
C GLY A 424 -3.76 -12.95 -21.37
N CYS A 425 -4.46 -12.50 -20.32
CA CYS A 425 -3.83 -11.95 -19.12
C CYS A 425 -3.46 -13.07 -18.12
N GLY A 426 -2.56 -12.76 -17.18
CA GLY A 426 -2.36 -13.57 -15.98
C GLY A 426 -3.59 -13.62 -15.07
N PRO A 427 -3.53 -14.38 -13.97
CA PRO A 427 -4.60 -14.43 -12.98
C PRO A 427 -4.99 -13.06 -12.45
N GLN A 428 -6.24 -12.90 -12.01
CA GLN A 428 -6.72 -11.71 -11.31
C GLN A 428 -5.95 -11.48 -9.99
N VAL A 429 -6.14 -10.29 -9.41
CA VAL A 429 -5.59 -9.98 -8.08
C VAL A 429 -6.01 -11.05 -7.08
N ILE A 430 -5.03 -11.60 -6.36
CA ILE A 430 -5.27 -12.51 -5.24
C ILE A 430 -5.49 -11.67 -3.98
N SER A 431 -6.74 -11.43 -3.64
CA SER A 431 -7.15 -10.79 -2.39
C SER A 431 -7.04 -11.73 -1.19
N VAL A 432 -6.36 -11.29 -0.13
CA VAL A 432 -6.01 -12.14 1.02
C VAL A 432 -6.55 -11.60 2.35
N GLY A 433 -7.47 -12.35 2.95
CA GLY A 433 -7.95 -12.15 4.31
C GLY A 433 -7.07 -12.87 5.35
N ALA A 434 -7.23 -12.50 6.62
CA ALA A 434 -6.42 -13.00 7.72
C ALA A 434 -7.13 -14.10 8.53
N LEU A 435 -6.38 -15.13 8.90
CA LEU A 435 -6.77 -16.21 9.82
C LEU A 435 -6.06 -16.04 11.17
N ASN A 436 -6.71 -16.53 12.22
CA ASN A 436 -6.11 -16.67 13.55
C ASN A 436 -5.10 -17.83 13.61
N PRO A 437 -4.27 -17.91 14.68
CA PRO A 437 -3.32 -19.00 14.90
C PRO A 437 -3.91 -20.39 15.12
N ASP A 438 -5.22 -20.52 15.30
CA ASP A 438 -5.97 -21.76 15.54
C ASP A 438 -6.10 -22.62 14.26
N VAL A 439 -4.96 -22.86 13.60
CA VAL A 439 -4.74 -23.75 12.44
C VAL A 439 -5.82 -23.62 11.35
N GLY A 440 -6.30 -22.39 11.14
CA GLY A 440 -7.19 -22.02 10.04
C GLY A 440 -8.66 -22.35 10.24
N THR A 441 -9.14 -22.47 11.48
CA THR A 441 -10.58 -22.59 11.76
C THR A 441 -11.28 -21.24 11.82
N SER A 442 -10.64 -20.20 12.35
CA SER A 442 -11.28 -18.88 12.47
C SER A 442 -10.58 -17.80 11.65
N LYS A 443 -11.41 -16.94 11.05
CA LYS A 443 -11.00 -15.68 10.45
C LYS A 443 -10.63 -14.71 11.59
N ALA A 444 -9.58 -13.92 11.39
CA ALA A 444 -9.22 -12.89 12.36
C ALA A 444 -10.33 -11.82 12.39
N LEU A 445 -10.72 -11.36 13.57
CA LEU A 445 -11.88 -10.48 13.73
C LEU A 445 -11.72 -9.16 12.97
N PHE A 446 -10.48 -8.67 12.83
CA PHE A 446 -10.16 -7.48 12.07
C PHE A 446 -10.23 -7.66 10.56
N SER A 447 -10.12 -8.88 10.04
CA SER A 447 -10.06 -9.07 8.59
C SER A 447 -11.34 -8.56 7.93
N ASN A 448 -11.18 -7.74 6.90
CA ASN A 448 -12.28 -7.51 5.97
C ASN A 448 -12.66 -8.84 5.29
N GLU A 449 -13.90 -8.90 4.85
CA GLU A 449 -14.48 -10.10 4.23
C GLU A 449 -15.42 -9.73 3.08
N GLY A 450 -15.40 -10.49 2.00
CA GLY A 450 -16.42 -10.36 0.97
C GLY A 450 -16.20 -11.37 -0.15
N PRO A 451 -17.09 -11.41 -1.16
CA PRO A 451 -16.92 -12.29 -2.33
C PRO A 451 -15.61 -12.03 -3.09
N TRP A 452 -15.07 -10.83 -2.97
CA TRP A 452 -13.80 -10.42 -3.55
C TRP A 452 -12.56 -10.94 -2.79
N VAL A 453 -12.72 -11.56 -1.61
CA VAL A 453 -11.62 -12.22 -0.88
C VAL A 453 -11.42 -13.64 -1.40
N ARG A 454 -10.29 -13.89 -2.07
CA ARG A 454 -10.01 -15.14 -2.81
C ARG A 454 -9.04 -16.07 -2.09
N CYS A 455 -8.43 -15.63 -1.00
CA CYS A 455 -7.47 -16.39 -0.22
C CYS A 455 -7.58 -16.01 1.26
N TRP A 456 -7.35 -16.99 2.13
CA TRP A 456 -7.26 -16.79 3.58
C TRP A 456 -5.93 -17.35 4.09
N ALA A 457 -5.13 -16.52 4.75
CA ALA A 457 -3.82 -16.93 5.25
C ALA A 457 -3.64 -16.51 6.72
N THR A 458 -2.78 -17.22 7.47
CA THR A 458 -2.43 -16.85 8.84
C THR A 458 -1.92 -15.40 8.85
N GLY A 459 -2.64 -14.53 9.55
CA GLY A 459 -2.33 -13.10 9.62
C GLY A 459 -2.31 -12.54 11.05
N ALA A 460 -2.84 -13.28 12.03
CA ALA A 460 -2.73 -12.93 13.44
C ALA A 460 -1.70 -13.81 14.16
N GLY A 461 -1.04 -13.27 15.18
CA GLY A 461 -0.02 -13.95 15.97
C GLY A 461 1.20 -14.39 15.17
N VAL A 462 1.56 -13.64 14.12
CA VAL A 462 2.66 -13.98 13.20
C VAL A 462 3.98 -13.58 13.83
N VAL A 463 4.98 -14.47 13.82
CA VAL A 463 6.37 -14.14 14.23
C VAL A 463 7.20 -13.84 12.98
N SER A 464 7.90 -12.70 12.95
CA SER A 464 8.83 -12.39 11.87
C SER A 464 9.95 -11.44 12.31
N THR A 465 10.86 -11.16 11.37
CA THR A 465 11.99 -10.25 11.56
C THR A 465 11.54 -8.83 11.84
N TYR A 466 12.29 -8.09 12.63
CA TYR A 466 12.05 -6.69 12.95
C TYR A 466 13.40 -5.95 13.05
N PRO A 467 13.48 -4.64 12.75
CA PRO A 467 14.76 -3.94 12.79
C PRO A 467 15.39 -3.99 14.20
N THR A 468 16.67 -4.34 14.24
CA THR A 468 17.43 -4.54 15.50
C THR A 468 17.82 -3.24 16.21
N ASP A 469 17.55 -2.10 15.59
CA ASP A 469 17.89 -0.77 16.09
C ASP A 469 16.67 0.10 16.43
N VAL A 470 15.49 -0.51 16.49
CA VAL A 470 14.26 0.15 16.94
C VAL A 470 14.11 -0.05 18.44
N ARG A 471 14.05 1.08 19.16
CA ARG A 471 13.69 1.13 20.58
C ARG A 471 12.79 2.34 20.85
N GLY A 472 11.66 2.09 21.49
CA GLY A 472 10.69 3.14 21.84
C GLY A 472 10.91 3.77 23.20
N SER A 473 9.95 4.63 23.56
CA SER A 473 9.89 5.35 24.84
C SER A 473 9.32 4.48 25.97
N ALA A 474 8.45 3.51 25.65
CA ALA A 474 7.96 2.57 26.63
C ALA A 474 9.13 1.73 27.14
N ALA A 475 9.14 1.50 28.45
CA ALA A 475 10.25 0.87 29.14
C ALA A 475 9.74 -0.27 30.04
N ALA A 476 10.68 -1.00 30.63
CA ALA A 476 10.38 -2.02 31.60
C ALA A 476 9.68 -1.42 32.84
N ASP A 477 8.57 -2.03 33.28
CA ASP A 477 7.84 -1.64 34.51
C ASP A 477 8.70 -1.59 35.78
N HIS A 478 9.73 -2.45 35.84
CA HIS A 478 10.64 -2.55 36.96
C HIS A 478 12.09 -2.56 36.47
N GLU A 479 12.88 -1.59 36.94
CA GLU A 479 14.32 -1.51 36.68
C GLU A 479 15.12 -1.50 37.99
N LEU A 480 16.09 -2.40 38.08
CA LEU A 480 17.07 -2.53 39.16
C LEU A 480 18.48 -2.61 38.54
N PRO A 481 19.56 -2.34 39.29
CA PRO A 481 20.92 -2.48 38.76
C PRO A 481 21.19 -3.87 38.15
N GLY A 482 21.34 -3.91 36.83
CA GLY A 482 21.60 -5.14 36.06
C GLY A 482 20.40 -6.08 35.89
N ARG A 483 19.16 -5.64 36.19
CA ARG A 483 17.94 -6.44 36.05
C ARG A 483 16.74 -5.54 35.70
N ASN A 484 15.99 -5.92 34.69
CA ASN A 484 14.74 -5.25 34.34
C ASN A 484 13.64 -6.31 34.11
N SER A 485 12.38 -5.89 34.24
CA SER A 485 11.27 -6.62 33.63
C SER A 485 11.35 -6.52 32.11
N PHE A 486 10.45 -7.23 31.42
CA PHE A 486 10.36 -7.18 29.96
C PHE A 486 10.12 -5.74 29.47
N ASP A 487 10.97 -5.26 28.56
CA ASP A 487 10.82 -3.98 27.88
C ASP A 487 9.94 -4.20 26.63
N PRO A 488 8.70 -3.68 26.59
CA PRO A 488 7.77 -3.93 25.50
C PRO A 488 8.13 -3.21 24.20
N ASP A 489 9.12 -2.31 24.21
CA ASP A 489 9.51 -1.50 23.06
C ASP A 489 11.00 -1.63 22.72
N ASP A 490 11.70 -2.63 23.27
CA ASP A 490 13.06 -3.02 22.87
C ASP A 490 13.03 -4.18 21.87
N TYR A 491 13.26 -3.86 20.60
CA TYR A 491 13.28 -4.84 19.51
C TYR A 491 14.70 -5.29 19.12
N SER A 492 15.70 -5.06 19.97
CA SER A 492 17.10 -5.43 19.71
C SER A 492 17.30 -6.94 19.45
N ALA A 493 16.38 -7.79 19.91
CA ALA A 493 16.35 -9.21 19.59
C ALA A 493 16.12 -9.51 18.10
N GLY A 494 15.57 -8.55 17.34
CA GLY A 494 15.34 -8.61 15.90
C GLY A 494 14.07 -9.32 15.47
N PHE A 495 13.15 -9.64 16.39
CA PHE A 495 11.89 -10.30 16.04
C PHE A 495 10.73 -9.67 16.79
N ALA A 496 9.57 -9.70 16.15
CA ALA A 496 8.32 -9.32 16.77
C ALA A 496 7.23 -10.35 16.46
N VAL A 497 6.18 -10.33 17.27
CA VAL A 497 4.88 -10.89 16.90
C VAL A 497 4.00 -9.73 16.42
N TRP A 498 3.22 -9.91 15.36
CA TRP A 498 2.28 -8.89 14.86
C TRP A 498 1.07 -9.52 14.16
N ASP A 499 0.08 -8.69 13.82
CA ASP A 499 -1.26 -9.05 13.38
C ASP A 499 -1.71 -8.13 12.24
N GLY A 500 -2.27 -8.70 11.18
CA GLY A 500 -2.82 -7.95 10.05
C GLY A 500 -2.99 -8.80 8.79
N THR A 501 -3.94 -8.41 7.93
CA THR A 501 -4.02 -8.92 6.55
C THR A 501 -2.74 -8.60 5.76
N SER A 502 -2.03 -7.56 6.19
CA SER A 502 -0.69 -7.16 5.74
C SER A 502 0.39 -8.23 5.94
N PHE A 503 0.17 -9.21 6.80
CA PHE A 503 1.05 -10.39 6.99
C PHE A 503 0.48 -11.66 6.35
N ALA A 504 -0.84 -11.74 6.22
CA ALA A 504 -1.51 -12.80 5.48
C ALA A 504 -1.19 -12.75 3.97
N ALA A 505 -1.25 -11.55 3.36
CA ALA A 505 -0.95 -11.33 1.94
C ALA A 505 0.45 -11.78 1.52
N PRO A 506 1.55 -11.35 2.17
CA PRO A 506 2.89 -11.80 1.78
C PRO A 506 3.15 -13.28 2.11
N LEU A 507 2.46 -13.87 3.08
CA LEU A 507 2.49 -15.31 3.30
C LEU A 507 1.89 -16.06 2.10
N ALA A 508 0.75 -15.60 1.57
CA ALA A 508 0.18 -16.15 0.34
C ALA A 508 1.09 -15.91 -0.87
N ALA A 509 1.71 -14.73 -0.99
CA ALA A 509 2.70 -14.42 -2.02
C ALA A 509 3.91 -15.37 -1.97
N ALA A 510 4.37 -15.73 -0.77
CA ALA A 510 5.46 -16.67 -0.59
C ALA A 510 5.08 -18.10 -0.98
N GLU A 511 3.87 -18.57 -0.65
CA GLU A 511 3.39 -19.88 -1.13
C GLU A 511 3.22 -19.91 -2.66
N ILE A 512 2.80 -18.81 -3.27
CA ILE A 512 2.81 -18.65 -4.74
C ILE A 512 4.23 -18.71 -5.30
N ALA A 513 5.18 -17.99 -4.69
CA ALA A 513 6.58 -18.04 -5.11
C ALA A 513 7.17 -19.46 -5.00
N LYS A 514 6.78 -20.20 -3.95
CA LYS A 514 7.16 -21.61 -3.77
C LYS A 514 6.52 -22.51 -4.83
N ALA A 515 5.26 -22.28 -5.19
CA ALA A 515 4.62 -22.98 -6.31
C ALA A 515 5.33 -22.70 -7.65
N LEU A 516 5.80 -21.47 -7.88
CA LEU A 516 6.63 -21.14 -9.05
C LEU A 516 7.95 -21.92 -9.07
N VAL A 517 8.60 -22.12 -7.91
CA VAL A 517 9.83 -22.95 -7.81
C VAL A 517 9.53 -24.43 -8.09
N LEU A 518 8.43 -24.96 -7.57
CA LEU A 518 8.11 -26.39 -7.63
C LEU A 518 7.48 -26.81 -8.96
N PHE A 519 6.64 -25.95 -9.55
CA PHE A 519 5.78 -26.29 -10.70
C PHE A 519 5.96 -25.35 -11.89
N GLY A 520 6.64 -24.22 -11.72
CA GLY A 520 6.70 -23.14 -12.71
C GLY A 520 7.57 -23.37 -13.94
N SER A 521 8.06 -24.59 -14.22
CA SER A 521 9.07 -24.86 -15.26
C SER A 521 10.35 -24.00 -15.12
N ASP A 522 11.13 -23.82 -16.17
CA ASP A 522 12.35 -23.00 -16.16
C ASP A 522 12.04 -21.51 -15.96
N LEU A 523 12.43 -20.93 -14.82
CA LEU A 523 12.26 -19.51 -14.50
C LEU A 523 13.15 -18.55 -15.31
N ALA A 524 14.09 -19.06 -16.13
CA ALA A 524 14.97 -18.25 -16.96
C ALA A 524 14.35 -17.83 -18.30
N THR A 525 13.34 -18.54 -18.78
CA THR A 525 12.56 -18.14 -19.96
C THR A 525 11.51 -17.11 -19.56
N VAL A 526 11.56 -15.92 -20.17
CA VAL A 526 10.83 -14.73 -19.70
C VAL A 526 9.98 -14.05 -20.77
N ASP A 527 9.74 -14.68 -21.92
CA ASP A 527 8.73 -14.16 -22.85
C ASP A 527 7.34 -14.14 -22.18
N ARG A 528 6.52 -13.18 -22.58
CA ARG A 528 5.21 -12.90 -21.97
C ARG A 528 4.31 -14.14 -21.90
N ASP A 529 4.19 -14.88 -22.99
CA ASP A 529 3.25 -16.00 -23.08
C ASP A 529 3.68 -17.15 -22.15
N THR A 530 4.98 -17.43 -22.07
CA THR A 530 5.53 -18.41 -21.12
C THR A 530 5.29 -17.98 -19.67
N VAL A 531 5.54 -16.71 -19.33
CA VAL A 531 5.35 -16.19 -17.96
C VAL A 531 3.88 -16.22 -17.55
N VAL A 532 2.97 -15.81 -18.43
CA VAL A 532 1.51 -15.87 -18.18
C VAL A 532 1.05 -17.32 -17.95
N LYS A 533 1.47 -18.26 -18.80
CA LYS A 533 1.14 -19.68 -18.64
C LYS A 533 1.69 -20.24 -17.33
N ARG A 534 2.90 -19.84 -16.95
CA ARG A 534 3.54 -20.21 -15.69
C ARG A 534 2.75 -19.70 -14.49
N ALA A 535 2.31 -18.45 -14.51
CA ALA A 535 1.52 -17.84 -13.45
C ALA A 535 0.23 -18.63 -13.18
N TRP A 536 -0.51 -19.00 -14.25
CA TRP A 536 -1.69 -19.86 -14.16
C TRP A 536 -1.37 -21.27 -13.64
N THR A 537 -0.25 -21.86 -14.07
CA THR A 537 0.17 -23.19 -13.62
C THR A 537 0.51 -23.20 -12.12
N ALA A 538 1.23 -22.18 -11.64
CA ALA A 538 1.56 -22.05 -10.23
C ALA A 538 0.30 -21.86 -9.38
N LEU A 539 -0.59 -20.94 -9.79
CA LEU A 539 -1.84 -20.71 -9.05
C LEU A 539 -2.75 -21.94 -9.04
N GLY A 540 -2.88 -22.66 -10.16
CA GLY A 540 -3.69 -23.87 -10.25
C GLY A 540 -3.15 -25.08 -9.47
N SER A 541 -1.92 -25.01 -8.98
CA SER A 541 -1.33 -26.03 -8.10
C SER A 541 -1.65 -25.85 -6.62
N LEU A 542 -2.22 -24.69 -6.26
CA LEU A 542 -2.64 -24.31 -4.91
C LEU A 542 -4.15 -24.56 -4.72
#